data_AF-A0A1F2T6M1-F1
#
_entry.id   AF-A0A1F2T6M1-F1
#
_cell.length_a   1.000
_cell.length_b   1.000
_cell.length_c   1.000
_cell.angle_alpha   90.00
_cell.angle_beta   90.00
_cell.angle_gamma   90.00
#
_symmetry.space_group_name_H-M   'P 1'
#
loop_
_entity.id
_entity.type
_entity.pdbx_description
1 polymer ?
#
loop_
_entity_poly.entity_id
_entity_poly.type
_entity_poly.pdbx_seq_one_letter_code
_entity_poly.pdbx_strand_id
1 'polypeptide(L)' 'MEVHVTPETARTLNELATSSGRALEEIVEDALAGYLEEVASVRKTLDSRYTDLESDRLEPIDGEEAFRRLREKGERRSR' A
#
# COMPACT_ATOMS: atom_id res chain seq x y z
N MET A 1 -9.73 12.85 -18.73
CA MET A 1 -10.01 11.42 -18.44
C MET A 1 -11.37 11.37 -17.80
N GLU A 2 -12.28 10.53 -18.26
CA GLU A 2 -13.59 10.34 -17.64
C GLU A 2 -13.57 9.03 -16.85
N VAL A 3 -13.98 9.07 -15.58
CA VAL A 3 -14.01 7.91 -14.68
C VAL A 3 -15.44 7.71 -14.21
N HIS A 4 -16.01 6.54 -14.49
CA HIS A 4 -17.31 6.16 -13.98
C HIS A 4 -17.17 5.50 -12.62
N VAL A 5 -17.81 6.07 -11.61
CA VAL A 5 -17.87 5.54 -10.24
C VAL A 5 -19.28 5.07 -9.93
N THR A 6 -19.44 4.29 -8.85
CA THR A 6 -20.76 3.88 -8.40
C THR A 6 -21.57 5.09 -7.89
N PRO A 7 -22.91 5.04 -7.91
CA PRO A 7 -23.75 6.11 -7.39
C PRO A 7 -23.43 6.46 -5.92
N GLU A 8 -23.10 5.46 -5.11
CA GLU A 8 -22.74 5.63 -3.70
C GLU A 8 -21.45 6.45 -3.57
N THR A 9 -20.41 6.10 -4.34
CA THR A 9 -19.14 6.85 -4.34
C THR A 9 -19.35 8.28 -4.84
N ALA A 10 -20.13 8.48 -5.91
CA ALA A 10 -20.44 9.81 -6.41
C ALA A 10 -21.16 10.67 -5.35
N ARG A 11 -22.10 10.08 -4.61
CA ARG A 11 -22.78 10.76 -3.51
C ARG A 11 -21.80 11.17 -2.41
N THR A 12 -20.94 10.25 -1.98
CA THR A 12 -19.93 10.53 -0.94
C THR A 12 -18.97 11.64 -1.37
N LEU A 13 -18.48 11.62 -2.62
CA LEU A 13 -17.59 12.66 -3.12
C LEU A 13 -18.28 14.04 -3.17
N ASN A 14 -19.55 14.10 -3.57
CA ASN A 14 -20.33 15.35 -3.57
C ASN A 14 -20.59 15.88 -2.14
N GLU A 15 -20.90 15.00 -1.19
CA GLU A 15 -21.06 15.37 0.22
C GLU A 15 -19.76 15.91 0.81
N LEU A 16 -18.62 15.30 0.47
CA LEU A 16 -17.29 15.78 0.87
C LEU A 16 -16.95 17.14 0.23
N ALA A 17 -17.22 17.33 -1.05
CA ALA A 17 -17.02 18.62 -1.73
C ALA A 17 -17.86 19.73 -1.08
N THR A 18 -19.14 19.45 -0.83
CA THR A 18 -20.07 20.40 -0.18
C THR A 18 -19.63 20.75 1.24
N SER A 19 -19.24 19.76 2.03
CA SER A 19 -18.87 19.98 3.44
C SER A 19 -17.49 20.63 3.62
N SER A 20 -16.54 20.33 2.74
CA SER A 20 -15.19 20.91 2.78
C SER A 20 -15.08 22.24 2.05
N GLY A 21 -16.04 22.57 1.18
CA GLY A 21 -15.97 23.73 0.28
C GLY A 21 -14.93 23.60 -0.83
N ARG A 22 -14.34 22.41 -0.99
CA ARG A 22 -13.33 22.11 -2.00
C ARG A 22 -13.97 21.67 -3.31
N ALA A 23 -13.24 21.88 -4.40
CA ALA A 23 -13.65 21.35 -5.70
C ALA A 23 -13.62 19.82 -5.68
N LEU A 24 -14.53 19.20 -6.42
CA LEU A 24 -14.64 17.73 -6.51
C LEU A 24 -13.34 17.13 -7.07
N GLU A 25 -12.76 17.81 -8.06
CA GLU A 25 -11.52 17.44 -8.73
C GLU A 25 -10.36 17.38 -7.75
N GLU A 26 -10.23 18.38 -6.87
CA GLU A 26 -9.16 18.41 -5.86
C GLU A 26 -9.27 17.25 -4.86
N ILE A 27 -10.49 16.90 -4.44
CA ILE A 27 -10.72 15.76 -3.54
C ILE A 27 -10.32 14.45 -4.21
N VAL A 28 -10.66 14.29 -5.49
CA VAL A 28 -10.32 13.10 -6.27
C VAL A 28 -8.82 13.02 -6.51
N GLU A 29 -8.17 14.13 -6.86
CA GLU A 29 -6.73 14.20 -7.06
C GLU A 29 -5.96 13.83 -5.79
N ASP A 30 -6.36 14.36 -4.63
CA ASP A 30 -5.73 14.03 -3.35
C ASP A 30 -5.91 12.54 -2.99
N ALA A 31 -7.11 12.00 -3.16
CA ALA A 31 -7.38 10.60 -2.88
C ALA A 31 -6.55 9.67 -3.77
N LEU A 32 -6.42 10.01 -5.05
CA LEU A 32 -5.59 9.27 -6.01
C LEU A 32 -4.10 9.42 -5.71
N ALA A 33 -3.65 10.62 -5.33
CA ALA A 33 -2.25 10.86 -4.95
C ALA A 33 -1.84 9.96 -3.79
N GLY A 34 -2.65 9.89 -2.73
CA GLY A 34 -2.41 9.00 -1.60
C GLY A 34 -2.39 7.52 -1.99
N TYR A 35 -3.36 7.06 -2.80
CA TYR A 35 -3.37 5.68 -3.28
C TYR A 35 -2.11 5.34 -4.11
N LEU A 36 -1.72 6.22 -5.02
CA LEU A 36 -0.57 6.02 -5.89
C LEU A 36 0.75 6.05 -5.11
N GLU A 37 0.86 6.91 -4.09
CA GLU A 37 2.02 6.94 -3.20
C GLU A 37 2.19 5.61 -2.44
N GLU A 38 1.11 5.08 -1.87
CA GLU A 38 1.12 3.78 -1.20
C GLU A 38 1.53 2.66 -2.15
N VAL A 39 0.96 2.62 -3.36
CA VAL A 39 1.34 1.64 -4.39
C VAL A 39 2.81 1.78 -4.77
N ALA A 40 3.31 3.00 -4.94
CA ALA A 40 4.71 3.26 -5.28
C ALA A 40 5.67 2.83 -4.15
N SER A 41 5.29 3.05 -2.89
CA SER A 41 6.05 2.64 -1.71
C SER A 41 6.18 1.11 -1.61
N VAL A 42 5.06 0.40 -1.79
CA VAL A 42 5.06 -1.07 -1.84
C VAL A 42 5.91 -1.57 -3.00
N ARG A 43 5.74 -0.99 -4.19
CA ARG A 43 6.50 -1.42 -5.37
C ARG A 43 8.00 -1.21 -5.19
N LYS A 44 8.41 -0.05 -4.66
CA LYS A 44 9.82 0.24 -4.35
C LYS A 44 10.43 -0.81 -3.42
N THR A 45 9.67 -1.23 -2.41
CA THR A 45 10.12 -2.28 -1.48
C THR A 45 10.33 -3.61 -2.21
N LEU A 46 9.36 -4.01 -3.04
CA LEU A 46 9.44 -5.25 -3.81
C LEU A 46 10.56 -5.22 -4.85
N ASP A 47 10.67 -4.15 -5.63
CA ASP A 47 11.69 -3.96 -6.66
C ASP A 47 13.11 -4.02 -6.06
N SER A 48 13.31 -3.40 -4.89
CA SER A 48 14.58 -3.47 -4.17
C SER A 48 14.93 -4.91 -3.76
N ARG A 49 13.95 -5.66 -3.24
CA ARG A 49 14.16 -7.06 -2.83
C ARG A 49 14.44 -7.96 -4.02
N TYR A 50 13.74 -7.74 -5.12
CA TYR A 50 14.01 -8.45 -6.37
C TYR A 50 15.42 -8.18 -6.86
N THR A 51 15.84 -6.92 -6.86
CA THR A 51 17.21 -6.53 -7.21
C THR A 51 18.25 -7.17 -6.28
N ASP A 52 17.99 -7.21 -4.97
CA ASP A 52 18.85 -7.87 -3.99
C ASP A 52 19.00 -9.39 -4.29
N LEU A 53 17.91 -10.06 -4.69
CA LEU A 53 17.90 -11.47 -5.08
C LEU A 53 18.67 -11.72 -6.38
N GLU A 54 18.44 -10.91 -7.42
CA GLU A 54 19.13 -11.06 -8.71
C GLU A 54 20.65 -10.83 -8.62
N SER A 55 21.08 -10.03 -7.64
CA SER A 55 22.48 -9.65 -7.47
C SER A 55 23.26 -10.48 -6.44
N ASP A 56 22.69 -11.62 -6.01
CA ASP A 56 23.26 -12.52 -4.98
C ASP A 56 23.66 -11.79 -3.69
N ARG A 57 23.03 -10.65 -3.37
CA ARG A 57 23.30 -9.87 -2.16
C ARG A 57 22.61 -10.43 -0.92
N LEU A 58 21.72 -11.39 -1.09
CA LEU A 58 20.98 -12.02 0.00
C LEU A 58 21.48 -13.43 0.25
N GLU A 59 21.76 -13.73 1.50
CA GLU A 59 22.04 -15.11 1.93
C GLU A 59 20.71 -15.89 2.02
N PRO A 60 20.57 -17.02 1.29
CA PRO A 60 19.39 -17.86 1.39
C PRO A 60 19.31 -18.50 2.78
N ILE A 61 18.10 -18.59 3.32
CA ILE A 61 17.82 -19.25 4.59
C ILE A 61 16.94 -20.46 4.31
N ASP A 62 17.23 -21.59 4.95
CA ASP A 62 16.38 -22.77 4.90
C ASP A 62 14.94 -22.46 5.36
N GLY A 63 13.96 -23.03 4.68
CA GLY A 63 12.54 -22.71 4.90
C GLY A 63 12.05 -23.08 6.31
N GLU A 64 12.49 -24.22 6.85
CA GLU A 64 12.09 -24.67 8.19
C GLU A 64 12.72 -23.76 9.25
N GLU A 65 13.99 -23.41 9.05
CA GLU A 65 14.71 -22.46 9.90
C GLU A 65 14.06 -21.07 9.89
N ALA A 66 13.63 -20.57 8.74
CA ALA A 66 12.91 -19.31 8.61
C ALA A 66 11.58 -19.35 9.38
N PHE A 67 10.81 -20.43 9.23
CA PHE A 67 9.52 -20.58 9.92
C PHE A 67 9.67 -20.64 11.44
N ARG A 68 10.66 -21.40 11.93
CA ARG A 68 11.01 -21.46 13.36
C ARG A 68 11.31 -20.08 13.93
N ARG A 69 12.16 -19.29 13.27
CA ARG A 69 12.49 -17.91 13.70
C ARG A 69 11.27 -17.01 13.77
N LEU A 70 10.36 -17.10 12.80
CA LEU A 70 9.12 -16.32 12.77
C LEU A 70 8.20 -16.68 13.94
N ARG A 71 8.06 -17.97 14.24
CA ARG A 71 7.27 -18.46 15.38
C ARG A 71 7.79 -17.95 16.71
N GLU A 72 9.09 -18.11 16.96
CA GLU A 72 9.72 -17.63 18.20
C GLU A 72 9.56 -16.10 18.37
N LYS A 73 9.68 -15.34 17.27
CA LYS A 73 9.47 -13.89 17.31
C LYS A 73 8.02 -13.53 17.66
N GLY A 74 7.04 -14.28 17.16
CA GLY A 74 5.63 -14.13 17.54
C GLY A 74 5.40 -14.37 19.03
N GLU A 75 5.95 -15.45 19.57
CA GLU A 75 5.81 -15.80 21.00
C GLU A 75 6.46 -14.76 21.92
N ARG A 76 7.60 -14.19 21.54
CA ARG A 76 8.26 -13.11 22.29
C ARG A 76 7.42 -11.82 22.33
N ARG A 77 6.60 -11.56 21.31
CA ARG A 77 5.75 -10.35 21.22
C ARG A 77 4.43 -10.51 21.98
N SER A 78 4.03 -11.75 22.28
CA SER A 78 2.81 -12.08 23.04
C SER A 78 3.04 -12.25 24.55
N ARG A 79 4.28 -12.06 25.03
CA ARG A 79 4.64 -12.00 26.45
C ARG A 79 4.84 -10.54 26.88
#